data_AF-A0A844HXW6-F1
#
_entry.id   AF-A0A844HXW6-F1
#
_cell.length_a   1.000
_cell.length_b   1.000
_cell.length_c   1.000
_cell.angle_alpha   90.00
_cell.angle_beta   90.00
_cell.angle_gamma   90.00
#
_symmetry.space_group_name_H-M   'P 1'
#
loop_
_entity.id
_entity.type
_entity.pdbx_description
1 polymer ?
#
loop_
_entity_poly.entity_id
_entity_poly.type
_entity_poly.pdbx_seq_one_letter_code
_entity_poly.pdbx_strand_id
1 'polypeptide(L)'
;MSFSALPKIGMGTFRLKGNDAREAVKSALSLGYRHIDTAQMYENEAEVGDGITSSGIPRREIFLTTKIWHDQLHASDLINSLHDSLARLKTDHVDLALIHWPSPGDEVPMEEYLGALRDAQREGLAEHIGISNFTCAQMDEAKKILGDTPIFTNQVEVHPFLANRKVVEHAQKLGITVTGYMPLAVGKVMEDEILQRIARERNLTPAQVAIAWIASRGVVPIPSSTRPAHQKANLEALDVQLSEEEIRAIDALDRNERIANPDFAPAWD
;
A
#
# COMPACT_ATOMS: atom_id res chain seq x y z
N MET A 1 16.55 4.41 -13.59
CA MET A 1 16.93 4.91 -12.26
C MET A 1 16.21 4.01 -11.29
N SER A 2 16.93 3.43 -10.35
CA SER A 2 16.35 2.61 -9.27
C SER A 2 15.70 3.54 -8.25
N PHE A 3 14.50 3.21 -7.77
CA PHE A 3 13.90 3.93 -6.65
C PHE A 3 14.58 3.52 -5.35
N SER A 4 15.31 4.43 -4.71
CA SER A 4 15.93 4.19 -3.41
C SER A 4 14.97 4.38 -2.22
N ALA A 5 13.75 4.88 -2.48
CA ALA A 5 12.71 5.07 -1.49
C ALA A 5 11.32 5.01 -2.16
N LEU A 6 10.30 4.65 -1.38
CA LEU A 6 8.90 4.72 -1.82
C LEU A 6 8.51 6.16 -2.21
N PRO A 7 7.80 6.37 -3.32
CA PRO A 7 7.13 7.64 -3.56
C PRO A 7 6.17 7.98 -2.42
N LYS A 8 6.05 9.28 -2.09
CA LYS A 8 5.34 9.74 -0.89
C LYS A 8 3.84 9.45 -0.86
N ILE A 9 3.25 9.13 -2.02
CA ILE A 9 1.86 8.71 -2.18
C ILE A 9 1.77 7.78 -3.37
N GLY A 10 0.93 6.76 -3.26
CA GLY A 10 0.59 5.88 -4.37
C GLY A 10 -0.89 5.90 -4.70
N MET A 11 -1.24 5.26 -5.81
CA MET A 11 -2.60 5.00 -6.21
C MET A 11 -2.89 3.50 -6.05
N GLY A 12 -3.78 3.17 -5.11
CA GLY A 12 -4.24 1.79 -4.92
C GLY A 12 -5.32 1.40 -5.93
N THR A 13 -5.30 0.16 -6.40
CA THR A 13 -6.28 -0.35 -7.39
C THR A 13 -7.31 -1.31 -6.80
N PHE A 14 -7.30 -1.54 -5.47
CA PHE A 14 -8.27 -2.41 -4.82
C PHE A 14 -9.72 -2.02 -5.16
N ARG A 15 -10.54 -3.02 -5.51
CA ARG A 15 -11.94 -2.93 -6.00
C ARG A 15 -12.15 -2.26 -7.36
N LEU A 16 -11.12 -1.77 -8.04
CA LEU A 16 -11.25 -1.32 -9.43
C LEU A 16 -11.33 -2.55 -10.36
N LYS A 17 -12.20 -2.51 -11.36
CA LYS A 17 -12.43 -3.63 -12.29
C LYS A 17 -12.51 -3.13 -13.73
N GLY A 18 -12.08 -3.96 -14.67
CA GLY A 18 -12.19 -3.70 -16.11
C GLY A 18 -11.64 -2.32 -16.52
N ASN A 19 -12.36 -1.66 -17.43
CA ASN A 19 -11.88 -0.40 -18.00
C ASN A 19 -11.71 0.72 -16.96
N ASP A 20 -12.43 0.69 -15.84
CA ASP A 20 -12.26 1.66 -14.76
C ASP A 20 -10.88 1.56 -14.11
N ALA A 21 -10.34 0.34 -13.93
CA ALA A 21 -8.98 0.16 -13.41
C ALA A 21 -7.94 0.74 -14.37
N ARG A 22 -8.05 0.42 -15.66
CA ARG A 22 -7.16 0.93 -16.72
C ARG A 22 -7.17 2.46 -16.79
N GLU A 23 -8.34 3.07 -16.92
CA GLU A 23 -8.46 4.52 -17.08
C GLU A 23 -8.08 5.26 -15.80
N ALA A 24 -8.35 4.70 -14.62
CA ALA A 24 -7.95 5.30 -13.36
C ALA A 24 -6.42 5.33 -13.22
N VAL A 25 -5.71 4.25 -13.57
CA VAL A 25 -4.22 4.20 -13.57
C VAL A 25 -3.65 5.21 -14.57
N LYS A 26 -4.17 5.22 -15.80
CA LYS A 26 -3.74 6.18 -16.84
C LYS A 26 -3.93 7.63 -16.39
N SER A 27 -5.09 7.94 -15.80
CA SER A 27 -5.42 9.26 -15.25
C SER A 27 -4.48 9.65 -14.11
N ALA A 28 -4.21 8.73 -13.17
CA ALA A 28 -3.31 9.01 -12.06
C ALA A 28 -1.88 9.33 -12.56
N LEU A 29 -1.36 8.55 -13.50
CA LEU A 29 -0.04 8.77 -14.08
C LEU A 29 0.06 10.12 -14.80
N SER A 30 -1.00 10.54 -15.52
CA SER A 30 -1.04 11.84 -16.21
C SER A 30 -1.12 13.03 -15.24
N LEU A 31 -1.73 12.84 -14.06
CA LEU A 31 -1.80 13.83 -12.98
C LEU A 31 -0.51 13.96 -12.17
N GLY A 32 0.42 13.00 -12.30
CA GLY A 32 1.73 13.06 -11.63
C GLY A 32 1.98 11.94 -10.61
N TYR A 33 1.07 10.99 -10.42
CA TYR A 33 1.38 9.79 -9.63
C TYR A 33 2.55 9.04 -10.26
N ARG A 34 3.43 8.50 -9.42
CA ARG A 34 4.53 7.62 -9.82
C ARG A 34 4.61 6.35 -8.98
N HIS A 35 3.60 6.07 -8.15
CA HIS A 35 3.47 4.79 -7.43
C HIS A 35 2.08 4.22 -7.71
N ILE A 36 2.05 3.03 -8.31
CA ILE A 36 0.83 2.26 -8.58
C ILE A 36 0.88 0.97 -7.77
N ASP A 37 -0.16 0.72 -6.98
CA ASP A 37 -0.25 -0.43 -6.09
C ASP A 37 -1.44 -1.32 -6.49
N THR A 38 -1.14 -2.59 -6.79
CA THR A 38 -2.10 -3.63 -7.14
C THR A 38 -1.82 -4.93 -6.38
N ALA A 39 -2.54 -6.02 -6.68
CA ALA A 39 -2.30 -7.35 -6.12
C ALA A 39 -2.95 -8.44 -6.98
N GLN A 40 -2.46 -9.68 -6.85
CA GLN A 40 -3.03 -10.86 -7.53
C GLN A 40 -4.53 -11.03 -7.23
N MET A 41 -4.93 -10.96 -5.96
CA MET A 41 -6.34 -11.11 -5.53
C MET A 41 -7.28 -10.04 -6.11
N TYR A 42 -6.76 -8.89 -6.53
CA TYR A 42 -7.63 -7.83 -7.08
C TYR A 42 -8.14 -8.20 -8.47
N GLU A 43 -7.49 -9.17 -9.14
CA GLU A 43 -7.81 -9.64 -10.49
C GLU A 43 -7.91 -8.48 -11.50
N ASN A 44 -7.02 -7.50 -11.38
CA ASN A 44 -6.99 -6.33 -12.25
C ASN A 44 -5.57 -5.97 -12.73
N GLU A 45 -4.60 -6.87 -12.55
CA GLU A 45 -3.21 -6.66 -12.97
C GLU A 45 -3.08 -6.44 -14.49
N ALA A 46 -3.91 -7.10 -15.29
CA ALA A 46 -3.93 -6.91 -16.74
C ALA A 46 -4.32 -5.48 -17.12
N GLU A 47 -5.38 -4.96 -16.49
CA GLU A 47 -5.88 -3.60 -16.67
C GLU A 47 -4.90 -2.55 -16.15
N VAL A 48 -4.19 -2.84 -15.06
CA VAL A 48 -3.10 -1.99 -14.55
C VAL A 48 -1.96 -1.91 -15.57
N GLY A 49 -1.53 -3.06 -16.12
CA GLY A 49 -0.51 -3.10 -17.18
C GLY A 49 -0.92 -2.31 -18.43
N ASP A 50 -2.20 -2.41 -18.82
CA ASP A 50 -2.77 -1.59 -19.89
C ASP A 50 -2.82 -0.10 -19.57
N GLY A 51 -3.17 0.26 -18.34
CA GLY A 51 -3.19 1.65 -17.87
C GLY A 51 -1.79 2.27 -17.90
N ILE A 52 -0.78 1.52 -17.44
CA ILE A 52 0.62 1.93 -17.48
C ILE A 52 1.09 2.10 -18.93
N THR A 53 0.90 1.09 -19.78
CA THR A 53 1.33 1.12 -21.18
C THR A 53 0.69 2.29 -21.95
N SER A 54 -0.61 2.50 -21.75
CA SER A 54 -1.37 3.55 -22.44
C SER A 54 -1.20 4.96 -21.85
N SER A 55 -0.51 5.10 -20.71
CA SER A 55 -0.16 6.41 -20.14
C SER A 55 0.94 7.14 -20.91
N GLY A 56 1.78 6.41 -21.65
CA GLY A 56 2.96 6.97 -22.31
C GLY A 56 4.10 7.37 -21.36
N ILE A 57 3.96 7.15 -20.04
CA ILE A 57 5.02 7.39 -19.07
C ILE A 57 6.03 6.23 -19.13
N PRO A 58 7.35 6.49 -19.20
CA PRO A 58 8.35 5.43 -19.21
C PRO A 58 8.26 4.54 -17.97
N ARG A 59 8.27 3.21 -18.14
CA ARG A 59 8.18 2.21 -17.05
C ARG A 59 9.15 2.48 -15.89
N ARG A 60 10.38 2.91 -16.20
CA ARG A 60 11.44 3.27 -15.22
C ARG A 60 11.12 4.47 -14.33
N GLU A 61 10.07 5.23 -14.64
CA GLU A 61 9.61 6.36 -13.84
C GLU A 61 8.44 5.98 -12.93
N ILE A 62 7.92 4.75 -13.03
CA ILE A 62 6.75 4.29 -12.28
C ILE A 62 7.24 3.25 -11.27
N PHE A 63 6.98 3.48 -10.00
CA PHE A 63 7.10 2.49 -8.94
C PHE A 63 5.85 1.59 -8.94
N LEU A 64 5.99 0.34 -9.38
CA LEU A 64 4.90 -0.62 -9.47
C LEU A 64 4.99 -1.64 -8.34
N THR A 65 3.91 -1.75 -7.57
CA THR A 65 3.77 -2.74 -6.49
C THR A 65 2.72 -3.78 -6.85
N THR A 66 3.04 -5.07 -6.67
CA THR A 66 2.04 -6.15 -6.61
C THR A 66 2.22 -7.01 -5.37
N LYS A 67 1.29 -7.92 -5.11
CA LYS A 67 1.25 -8.75 -3.90
C LYS A 67 0.89 -10.19 -4.21
N ILE A 68 1.67 -11.10 -3.63
CA ILE A 68 1.47 -12.55 -3.66
C ILE A 68 0.33 -12.90 -2.71
N TRP A 69 -0.69 -13.58 -3.21
CA TRP A 69 -1.83 -14.01 -2.40
C TRP A 69 -1.45 -15.17 -1.47
N HIS A 70 -2.15 -15.31 -0.35
CA HIS A 70 -1.74 -16.23 0.73
C HIS A 70 -1.86 -17.71 0.36
N ASP A 71 -2.54 -18.05 -0.75
CA ASP A 71 -2.62 -19.42 -1.28
C ASP A 71 -1.45 -19.78 -2.23
N GLN A 72 -0.57 -18.83 -2.54
CA GLN A 72 0.63 -19.03 -3.36
C GLN A 72 1.93 -18.98 -2.53
N LEU A 73 1.87 -19.25 -1.22
CA LEU A 73 3.04 -19.04 -0.35
C LEU A 73 4.09 -20.14 -0.41
N HIS A 74 3.77 -21.32 -0.95
CA HIS A 74 4.79 -22.35 -1.18
C HIS A 74 5.84 -21.85 -2.17
N ALA A 75 7.10 -22.21 -1.95
CA ALA A 75 8.23 -21.56 -2.62
C ALA A 75 8.12 -21.55 -4.16
N SER A 76 7.75 -22.67 -4.78
CA SER A 76 7.56 -22.76 -6.24
C SER A 76 6.35 -21.96 -6.72
N ASP A 77 5.25 -22.01 -5.97
CA ASP A 77 3.99 -21.38 -6.33
C ASP A 77 4.10 -19.86 -6.24
N LEU A 78 4.86 -19.37 -5.26
CA LEU A 78 5.18 -17.95 -5.10
C LEU A 78 5.88 -17.40 -6.34
N ILE A 79 6.97 -18.06 -6.77
CA ILE A 79 7.74 -17.64 -7.94
C ILE A 79 6.90 -17.72 -9.22
N ASN A 80 6.18 -18.83 -9.42
CA ASN A 80 5.31 -19.00 -10.58
C ASN A 80 4.20 -17.95 -10.63
N SER A 81 3.53 -17.67 -9.50
CA SER A 81 2.47 -16.67 -9.42
C SER A 81 2.99 -15.25 -9.69
N LEU A 82 4.24 -14.95 -9.31
CA LEU A 82 4.86 -13.67 -9.62
C LEU A 82 5.17 -13.55 -11.11
N HIS A 83 5.65 -14.62 -11.78
CA HIS A 83 5.77 -14.63 -13.25
C HIS A 83 4.43 -14.38 -13.95
N ASP A 84 3.35 -15.00 -13.48
CA ASP A 84 2.00 -14.75 -14.01
C ASP A 84 1.59 -13.28 -13.80
N SER A 85 1.92 -12.71 -12.63
CA SER A 85 1.66 -11.30 -12.32
C SER A 85 2.41 -10.38 -13.29
N LEU A 86 3.70 -10.64 -13.53
CA LEU A 86 4.54 -9.89 -14.48
C LEU A 86 3.99 -9.96 -15.91
N ALA A 87 3.55 -11.14 -16.35
CA ALA A 87 2.91 -11.31 -17.66
C ALA A 87 1.62 -10.49 -17.78
N ARG A 88 0.76 -10.50 -16.75
CA ARG A 88 -0.45 -9.65 -16.70
C ARG A 88 -0.11 -8.16 -16.71
N LEU A 89 0.88 -7.76 -15.91
CA LEU A 89 1.34 -6.37 -15.79
C LEU A 89 2.13 -5.87 -17.01
N LYS A 90 2.49 -6.75 -17.95
CA LYS A 90 3.22 -6.45 -19.18
C LYS A 90 4.59 -5.81 -18.91
N THR A 91 5.27 -6.33 -17.90
CA THR A 91 6.58 -5.86 -17.44
C THR A 91 7.46 -7.07 -17.09
N ASP A 92 8.77 -6.91 -17.16
CA ASP A 92 9.75 -7.94 -16.79
C ASP A 92 10.04 -7.98 -15.28
N HIS A 93 9.78 -6.88 -14.57
CA HIS A 93 9.91 -6.77 -13.11
C HIS A 93 8.86 -5.82 -12.51
N VAL A 94 8.61 -5.98 -11.22
CA VAL A 94 7.97 -4.96 -10.35
C VAL A 94 9.01 -4.24 -9.51
N ASP A 95 8.72 -3.00 -9.10
CA ASP A 95 9.60 -2.29 -8.18
C ASP A 95 9.47 -2.84 -6.76
N LEU A 96 8.30 -3.38 -6.42
CA LEU A 96 8.03 -3.97 -5.11
C LEU A 96 7.08 -5.17 -5.19
N ALA A 97 7.52 -6.30 -4.64
CA ALA A 97 6.68 -7.47 -4.40
C ALA A 97 6.43 -7.64 -2.90
N LEU A 98 5.16 -7.82 -2.53
CA LEU A 98 4.74 -8.00 -1.13
C LEU A 98 4.12 -9.37 -0.89
N ILE A 99 4.38 -9.98 0.26
CA ILE A 99 3.43 -10.96 0.83
C ILE A 99 2.15 -10.20 1.20
N HIS A 100 0.99 -10.56 0.64
CA HIS A 100 -0.26 -9.80 0.85
C HIS A 100 -0.84 -9.99 2.26
N TRP A 101 -0.75 -11.20 2.79
CA TRP A 101 -1.13 -11.56 4.15
C TRP A 101 -0.15 -12.62 4.67
N PRO A 102 0.20 -12.63 5.96
CA PRO A 102 0.93 -13.75 6.54
C PRO A 102 0.15 -15.06 6.33
N SER A 103 0.85 -16.19 6.29
CA SER A 103 0.23 -17.50 6.09
C SER A 103 -0.85 -17.75 7.16
N PRO A 104 -2.11 -18.03 6.77
CA PRO A 104 -3.16 -18.35 7.70
C PRO A 104 -2.77 -19.53 8.59
N GLY A 105 -2.89 -19.38 9.91
CA GLY A 105 -2.57 -20.45 10.86
C GLY A 105 -1.14 -21.00 10.79
N ASP A 106 -0.20 -20.24 10.19
CA ASP A 106 1.16 -20.68 9.90
C ASP A 106 1.23 -21.98 9.07
N GLU A 107 0.25 -22.21 8.18
CA GLU A 107 0.17 -23.38 7.30
C GLU A 107 1.42 -23.54 6.42
N VAL A 108 1.93 -22.42 5.89
CA VAL A 108 3.22 -22.35 5.19
C VAL A 108 4.22 -21.60 6.09
N PRO A 109 5.37 -22.22 6.44
CA PRO A 109 6.37 -21.58 7.29
C PRO A 109 6.84 -20.23 6.76
N MET A 110 7.00 -19.23 7.64
CA MET A 110 7.49 -17.89 7.26
C MET A 110 8.86 -17.92 6.60
N GLU A 111 9.73 -18.84 7.02
CA GLU A 111 11.04 -19.03 6.41
C GLU A 111 10.95 -19.45 4.95
N GLU A 112 9.95 -20.24 4.57
CA GLU A 112 9.75 -20.70 3.19
C GLU A 112 9.35 -19.53 2.29
N TYR A 113 8.25 -18.83 2.60
CA TYR A 113 7.72 -17.81 1.71
C TYR A 113 8.57 -16.53 1.69
N LEU A 114 9.22 -16.15 2.80
CA LEU A 114 10.17 -15.03 2.79
C LEU A 114 11.49 -15.41 2.10
N GLY A 115 11.91 -16.68 2.21
CA GLY A 115 13.03 -17.22 1.45
C GLY A 115 12.77 -17.13 -0.06
N ALA A 116 11.61 -17.61 -0.51
CA ALA A 116 11.20 -17.53 -1.91
C ALA A 116 11.04 -16.09 -2.40
N LEU A 117 10.50 -15.18 -1.57
CA LEU A 117 10.42 -13.76 -1.94
C LEU A 117 11.81 -13.12 -2.10
N ARG A 118 12.78 -13.48 -1.27
CA ARG A 118 14.19 -13.06 -1.42
C ARG A 118 14.82 -13.64 -2.68
N ASP A 119 14.50 -14.89 -3.03
CA ASP A 119 15.00 -15.50 -4.26
C ASP A 119 14.40 -14.80 -5.51
N ALA A 120 13.11 -14.45 -5.49
CA ALA A 120 12.46 -13.64 -6.51
C ALA A 120 13.18 -12.28 -6.73
N GLN A 121 13.62 -11.65 -5.63
CA GLN A 121 14.42 -10.42 -5.70
C GLN A 121 15.77 -10.66 -6.36
N ARG A 122 16.48 -11.73 -5.98
CA ARG A 122 17.80 -12.08 -6.55
C ARG A 122 17.72 -12.42 -8.04
N GLU A 123 16.61 -13.01 -8.46
CA GLU A 123 16.30 -13.31 -9.87
C GLU A 123 15.85 -12.08 -10.67
N GLY A 124 15.62 -10.95 -10.01
CA GLY A 124 15.25 -9.68 -10.66
C GLY A 124 13.76 -9.55 -10.98
N LEU A 125 12.90 -10.44 -10.47
CA LEU A 125 11.45 -10.35 -10.64
C LEU A 125 10.85 -9.17 -9.87
N ALA A 126 11.49 -8.80 -8.77
CA ALA A 126 11.18 -7.64 -7.96
C ALA A 126 12.47 -6.89 -7.59
N GLU A 127 12.46 -5.56 -7.67
CA GLU A 127 13.61 -4.76 -7.22
C GLU A 127 13.70 -4.72 -5.69
N HIS A 128 12.55 -4.50 -5.04
CA HIS A 128 12.40 -4.51 -3.59
C HIS A 128 11.38 -5.55 -3.14
N ILE A 129 11.50 -5.98 -1.90
CA ILE A 129 10.54 -6.89 -1.27
C ILE A 129 10.00 -6.32 0.02
N GLY A 130 8.80 -6.73 0.40
CA GLY A 130 8.19 -6.32 1.64
C GLY A 130 7.05 -7.23 2.06
N ILE A 131 6.32 -6.77 3.06
CA ILE A 131 5.24 -7.52 3.71
C ILE A 131 3.99 -6.64 3.79
N SER A 132 2.83 -7.27 3.98
CA SER A 132 1.56 -6.59 4.16
C SER A 132 0.75 -7.31 5.24
N ASN A 133 0.14 -6.56 6.13
CA ASN A 133 -0.68 -7.06 7.24
C ASN A 133 0.09 -7.89 8.28
N PHE A 134 1.38 -7.61 8.48
CA PHE A 134 2.19 -8.29 9.50
C PHE A 134 2.09 -7.55 10.84
N THR A 135 1.96 -8.32 11.92
CA THR A 135 1.97 -7.83 13.31
C THR A 135 3.38 -7.45 13.78
N CYS A 136 3.50 -6.87 14.98
CA CYS A 136 4.81 -6.56 15.55
C CYS A 136 5.70 -7.80 15.70
N ALA A 137 5.14 -8.90 16.24
CA ALA A 137 5.85 -10.16 16.39
C ALA A 137 6.27 -10.76 15.04
N GLN A 138 5.40 -10.69 14.03
CA GLN A 138 5.72 -11.20 12.69
C GLN A 138 6.77 -10.34 11.98
N MET A 139 6.79 -9.02 12.19
CA MET A 139 7.86 -8.16 11.68
C MET A 139 9.22 -8.50 12.29
N ASP A 140 9.27 -8.75 13.60
CA ASP A 140 10.50 -9.16 14.28
C ASP A 140 11.02 -10.49 13.73
N GLU A 141 10.13 -11.44 13.48
CA GLU A 141 10.50 -12.74 12.91
C GLU A 141 10.94 -12.62 11.45
N ALA A 142 10.21 -11.87 10.63
CA ALA A 142 10.58 -11.61 9.24
C ALA A 142 11.98 -10.98 9.13
N LYS A 143 12.33 -10.06 10.04
CA LYS A 143 13.66 -9.44 10.08
C LYS A 143 14.76 -10.45 10.42
N LYS A 144 14.51 -11.42 11.32
CA LYS A 144 15.48 -12.49 11.61
C LYS A 144 15.70 -13.39 10.40
N ILE A 145 14.61 -13.78 9.71
CA ILE A 145 14.64 -14.67 8.55
C ILE A 145 15.36 -14.03 7.36
N LEU A 146 15.06 -12.76 7.07
CA LEU A 146 15.61 -12.05 5.92
C LEU A 146 17.03 -11.53 6.17
N GLY A 147 17.45 -11.37 7.43
CA GLY A 147 18.78 -10.90 7.79
C GLY A 147 19.06 -9.51 7.22
N ASP A 148 20.09 -9.40 6.38
CA ASP A 148 20.49 -8.13 5.76
C ASP A 148 19.61 -7.72 4.58
N THR A 149 18.71 -8.58 4.09
CA THR A 149 17.76 -8.23 3.02
C THR A 149 16.73 -7.22 3.55
N PRO A 150 16.66 -6.00 3.00
CA PRO A 150 15.74 -4.99 3.51
C PRO A 150 14.26 -5.36 3.30
N ILE A 151 13.46 -5.19 4.34
CA ILE A 151 11.99 -5.17 4.23
C ILE A 151 11.60 -3.73 3.90
N PHE A 152 11.22 -3.49 2.64
CA PHE A 152 11.03 -2.13 2.13
C PHE A 152 9.82 -1.43 2.76
N THR A 153 8.76 -2.20 3.02
CA THR A 153 7.56 -1.71 3.69
C THR A 153 6.83 -2.82 4.44
N ASN A 154 6.08 -2.44 5.48
CA ASN A 154 4.91 -3.18 5.94
C ASN A 154 3.66 -2.39 5.52
N GLN A 155 2.90 -2.93 4.56
CA GLN A 155 1.67 -2.32 4.11
C GLN A 155 0.50 -2.73 5.02
N VAL A 156 -0.15 -1.77 5.69
CA VAL A 156 -1.23 -2.05 6.67
C VAL A 156 -2.37 -1.04 6.57
N GLU A 157 -3.52 -1.38 7.14
CA GLU A 157 -4.66 -0.47 7.24
C GLU A 157 -4.30 0.70 8.14
N VAL A 158 -4.45 1.93 7.62
CA VAL A 158 -4.25 3.17 8.39
C VAL A 158 -5.24 4.22 7.93
N HIS A 159 -6.05 4.71 8.85
CA HIS A 159 -6.96 5.84 8.64
C HIS A 159 -7.34 6.46 10.00
N PRO A 160 -8.01 7.63 10.07
CA PRO A 160 -8.28 8.30 11.33
C PRO A 160 -8.94 7.45 12.43
N PHE A 161 -9.76 6.46 12.04
CA PHE A 161 -10.47 5.58 12.98
C PHE A 161 -9.69 4.31 13.40
N LEU A 162 -8.54 4.07 12.77
CA LEU A 162 -7.59 3.01 13.05
C LEU A 162 -6.20 3.56 12.74
N ALA A 163 -5.59 4.24 13.70
CA ALA A 163 -4.27 4.83 13.49
C ALA A 163 -3.18 3.75 13.46
N ASN A 164 -3.48 2.55 13.95
CA ASN A 164 -2.59 1.38 13.95
C ASN A 164 -1.23 1.68 14.61
N ARG A 165 -1.26 2.46 15.70
CA ARG A 165 -0.08 3.12 16.31
C ARG A 165 1.03 2.14 16.66
N LYS A 166 0.69 1.03 17.34
CA LYS A 166 1.66 0.01 17.76
C LYS A 166 2.46 -0.53 16.57
N VAL A 167 1.76 -0.98 15.52
CA VAL A 167 2.37 -1.53 14.31
C VAL A 167 3.20 -0.48 13.57
N VAL A 168 2.64 0.73 13.41
CA VAL A 168 3.33 1.84 12.71
C VAL A 168 4.64 2.20 13.41
N GLU A 169 4.59 2.42 14.72
CA GLU A 169 5.76 2.79 15.52
C GLU A 169 6.79 1.67 15.56
N HIS A 170 6.35 0.41 15.62
CA HIS A 170 7.25 -0.75 15.62
C HIS A 170 7.98 -0.88 14.27
N ALA A 171 7.26 -0.80 13.15
CA ALA A 171 7.85 -0.82 11.82
C ALA A 171 8.91 0.29 11.67
N GLN A 172 8.58 1.52 12.08
CA GLN A 172 9.51 2.66 12.03
C GLN A 172 10.75 2.44 12.89
N LYS A 173 10.63 1.87 14.10
CA LYS A 173 11.78 1.50 14.95
C LYS A 173 12.68 0.46 14.29
N LEU A 174 12.11 -0.44 13.49
CA LEU A 174 12.86 -1.45 12.73
C LEU A 174 13.51 -0.90 11.45
N GLY A 175 13.23 0.35 11.08
CA GLY A 175 13.65 0.95 9.81
C GLY A 175 12.80 0.55 8.61
N ILE A 176 11.60 0.02 8.85
CA ILE A 176 10.65 -0.42 7.82
C ILE A 176 9.67 0.73 7.55
N THR A 177 9.53 1.13 6.28
CA THR A 177 8.52 2.13 5.90
C THR A 177 7.12 1.55 6.10
N VAL A 178 6.12 2.38 6.38
CA VAL A 178 4.73 1.93 6.41
C VAL A 178 3.99 2.47 5.21
N THR A 179 3.29 1.59 4.50
CA THR A 179 2.32 1.98 3.48
C THR A 179 0.91 1.82 4.03
N GLY A 180 0.13 2.91 4.05
CA GLY A 180 -1.21 2.96 4.63
C GLY A 180 -2.30 2.77 3.57
N TYR A 181 -2.98 1.62 3.57
CA TYR A 181 -4.15 1.39 2.72
C TYR A 181 -5.46 1.78 3.42
N MET A 182 -6.53 1.88 2.62
CA MET A 182 -7.85 2.39 3.03
C MET A 182 -7.79 3.75 3.77
N PRO A 183 -7.00 4.74 3.30
CA PRO A 183 -6.83 6.00 4.01
C PRO A 183 -8.13 6.79 4.23
N LEU A 184 -9.18 6.47 3.47
CA LEU A 184 -10.49 7.12 3.52
C LEU A 184 -11.57 6.29 4.25
N ALA A 185 -11.20 5.18 4.89
CA ALA A 185 -12.10 4.30 5.65
C ALA A 185 -13.38 3.93 4.86
N VAL A 186 -13.24 3.61 3.57
CA VAL A 186 -14.33 3.29 2.64
C VAL A 186 -15.42 4.39 2.60
N GLY A 187 -15.00 5.66 2.71
CA GLY A 187 -15.88 6.83 2.63
C GLY A 187 -16.25 7.44 3.98
N LYS A 188 -16.08 6.73 5.10
CA LYS A 188 -16.45 7.23 6.45
C LYS A 188 -15.71 8.52 6.84
N VAL A 189 -14.50 8.73 6.30
CA VAL A 189 -13.75 9.98 6.48
C VAL A 189 -14.55 11.21 6.04
N MET A 190 -15.41 11.09 5.03
CA MET A 190 -16.20 12.19 4.49
C MET A 190 -17.37 12.56 5.41
N GLU A 191 -17.76 11.67 6.31
CA GLU A 191 -18.94 11.81 7.19
C GLU A 191 -18.58 12.32 8.59
N ASP A 192 -17.29 12.28 8.97
CA ASP A 192 -16.83 12.67 10.30
C ASP A 192 -16.85 14.19 10.52
N GLU A 193 -17.46 14.63 11.61
CA GLU A 193 -17.65 16.05 11.92
C GLU A 193 -16.34 16.79 12.19
N ILE A 194 -15.33 16.14 12.80
CA ILE A 194 -14.03 16.74 13.08
C ILE A 194 -13.28 16.94 11.76
N LEU A 195 -13.24 15.93 10.90
CA LEU A 195 -12.58 16.01 9.60
C LEU A 195 -13.27 17.04 8.69
N GLN A 196 -14.61 17.08 8.67
CA GLN A 196 -15.36 18.10 7.93
C GLN A 196 -15.10 19.51 8.45
N ARG A 197 -15.01 19.70 9.78
CA ARG A 197 -14.73 21.00 10.38
C ARG A 197 -13.34 21.51 9.97
N ILE A 198 -12.30 20.68 10.15
CA ILE A 198 -10.92 21.02 9.74
C ILE A 198 -10.86 21.32 8.24
N ALA A 199 -11.52 20.48 7.43
CA ALA A 199 -11.58 20.67 5.98
C ALA A 199 -12.19 22.03 5.61
N ARG A 200 -13.32 22.43 6.22
CA ARG A 200 -13.95 23.75 5.99
C ARG A 200 -13.06 24.91 6.41
N GLU A 201 -12.45 24.83 7.59
CA GLU A 201 -11.55 25.88 8.12
C GLU A 201 -10.32 26.09 7.21
N ARG A 202 -9.88 25.04 6.51
CA ARG A 202 -8.69 25.06 5.64
C ARG A 202 -9.01 25.17 4.14
N ASN A 203 -10.28 25.24 3.75
CA ASN A 203 -10.72 25.13 2.35
C ASN A 203 -10.16 23.87 1.64
N LEU A 204 -10.22 22.74 2.33
CA LEU A 204 -9.82 21.41 1.87
C LEU A 204 -11.03 20.47 1.81
N THR A 205 -10.81 19.25 1.32
CA THR A 205 -11.75 18.13 1.49
C THR A 205 -11.40 17.29 2.72
N PRO A 206 -12.36 16.58 3.34
CA PRO A 206 -12.06 15.62 4.42
C PRO A 206 -11.04 14.55 4.01
N ALA A 207 -11.05 14.15 2.73
CA ALA A 207 -10.08 13.21 2.17
C ALA A 207 -8.65 13.77 2.20
N GLN A 208 -8.46 15.04 1.82
CA GLN A 208 -7.16 15.72 1.93
C GLN A 208 -6.68 15.79 3.37
N VAL A 209 -7.56 16.10 4.33
CA VAL A 209 -7.21 16.15 5.75
C VAL A 209 -6.75 14.78 6.25
N ALA A 210 -7.48 13.71 5.93
CA ALA A 210 -7.10 12.35 6.33
C ALA A 210 -5.77 11.90 5.69
N ILE A 211 -5.57 12.15 4.40
CA ILE A 211 -4.33 11.80 3.70
C ILE A 211 -3.14 12.59 4.25
N ALA A 212 -3.31 13.90 4.48
CA ALA A 212 -2.27 14.75 5.08
C ALA A 212 -1.91 14.29 6.50
N TRP A 213 -2.90 13.88 7.30
CA TRP A 213 -2.66 13.30 8.63
C TRP A 213 -1.87 11.99 8.55
N ILE A 214 -2.21 11.07 7.64
CA ILE A 214 -1.43 9.84 7.42
C ILE A 214 0.01 10.17 7.03
N ALA A 215 0.20 11.07 6.06
CA ALA A 215 1.53 11.49 5.60
C ALA A 215 2.37 12.15 6.70
N SER A 216 1.74 12.96 7.57
CA SER A 216 2.41 13.63 8.70
C SER A 216 3.02 12.65 9.71
N ARG A 217 2.53 11.41 9.74
CA ARG A 217 2.99 10.34 10.62
C ARG A 217 4.13 9.51 10.01
N GLY A 218 4.66 9.92 8.85
CA GLY A 218 5.69 9.17 8.13
C GLY A 218 5.18 7.88 7.49
N VAL A 219 3.88 7.82 7.20
CA VAL A 219 3.22 6.71 6.50
C VAL A 219 2.94 7.13 5.06
N VAL A 220 3.17 6.24 4.08
CA VAL A 220 2.88 6.46 2.66
C VAL A 220 1.42 6.07 2.35
N PRO A 221 0.49 7.01 2.15
CA PRO A 221 -0.90 6.67 1.84
C PRO A 221 -1.07 6.16 0.40
N ILE A 222 -1.98 5.20 0.21
CA ILE A 222 -2.35 4.68 -1.12
C ILE A 222 -3.87 4.75 -1.38
N PRO A 223 -4.46 5.96 -1.51
CA PRO A 223 -5.88 6.10 -1.80
C PRO A 223 -6.24 5.53 -3.19
N SER A 224 -7.50 5.13 -3.36
CA SER A 224 -8.08 4.71 -4.64
C SER A 224 -9.17 5.69 -5.08
N SER A 225 -9.23 5.98 -6.38
CA SER A 225 -10.30 6.77 -6.99
C SER A 225 -10.32 6.57 -8.50
N THR A 226 -11.52 6.50 -9.08
CA THR A 226 -11.76 6.55 -10.54
C THR A 226 -11.98 7.97 -11.06
N ARG A 227 -12.17 8.95 -10.18
CA ARG A 227 -12.45 10.35 -10.56
C ARG A 227 -11.15 11.16 -10.60
N PRO A 228 -10.77 11.76 -11.76
CA PRO A 228 -9.54 12.56 -11.87
C PRO A 228 -9.45 13.72 -10.88
N ALA A 229 -10.57 14.39 -10.60
CA ALA A 229 -10.61 15.47 -9.62
C ALA A 229 -10.25 15.01 -8.20
N HIS A 230 -10.70 13.82 -7.78
CA HIS A 230 -10.35 13.26 -6.48
C HIS A 230 -8.89 12.78 -6.47
N GLN A 231 -8.40 12.16 -7.56
CA GLN A 231 -6.99 11.78 -7.68
C GLN A 231 -6.07 13.00 -7.54
N LYS A 232 -6.41 14.11 -8.20
CA LYS A 232 -5.68 15.37 -8.08
C LYS A 232 -5.71 15.92 -6.65
N ALA A 233 -6.89 16.00 -6.03
CA ALA A 233 -7.01 16.46 -4.65
C ALA A 233 -6.20 15.59 -3.67
N ASN A 234 -6.17 14.27 -3.88
CA ASN A 234 -5.37 13.35 -3.07
C ASN A 234 -3.86 13.60 -3.21
N LEU A 235 -3.35 13.95 -4.40
CA LEU A 235 -1.95 14.35 -4.57
C LEU A 235 -1.65 15.65 -3.82
N GLU A 236 -2.51 16.65 -3.99
CA GLU A 236 -2.37 17.98 -3.35
C GLU A 236 -2.45 17.89 -1.81
N ALA A 237 -2.99 16.80 -1.26
CA ALA A 237 -2.98 16.54 0.18
C ALA A 237 -1.56 16.46 0.77
N LEU A 238 -0.55 16.11 -0.04
CA LEU A 238 0.84 16.06 0.42
C LEU A 238 1.45 17.43 0.70
N ASP A 239 0.87 18.50 0.15
CA ASP A 239 1.32 19.88 0.38
C ASP A 239 0.67 20.50 1.64
N VAL A 240 -0.29 19.79 2.26
CA VAL A 240 -1.02 20.25 3.44
C VAL A 240 -0.19 20.01 4.71
N GLN A 241 0.08 21.08 5.44
CA GLN A 241 0.68 21.04 6.77
C GLN A 241 -0.39 21.27 7.83
N LEU A 242 -0.78 20.19 8.52
CA LEU A 242 -1.70 20.26 9.65
C LEU A 242 -1.01 20.86 10.89
N SER A 243 -1.77 21.62 11.68
CA SER A 243 -1.30 22.09 12.98
C SER A 243 -1.24 20.94 14.00
N GLU A 244 -0.47 21.11 15.07
CA GLU A 244 -0.45 20.12 16.15
C GLU A 244 -1.83 19.91 16.80
N GLU A 245 -2.65 20.96 16.85
CA GLU A 245 -4.02 20.87 17.38
C GLU A 245 -4.93 20.04 16.48
N GLU A 246 -4.82 20.21 15.16
CA GLU A 246 -5.54 19.39 14.18
C GLU A 246 -5.08 17.94 14.24
N ILE A 247 -3.77 17.70 14.32
CA ILE A 247 -3.22 16.34 14.47
C ILE A 247 -3.76 15.69 15.75
N ARG A 248 -3.73 16.39 16.89
CA ARG A 248 -4.30 15.88 18.16
C ARG A 248 -5.81 15.60 18.05
N ALA A 249 -6.56 16.44 17.35
CA ALA A 249 -7.99 16.25 17.17
C ALA A 249 -8.29 15.00 16.30
N ILE A 250 -7.52 14.79 15.23
CA ILE A 250 -7.66 13.62 14.35
C ILE A 250 -7.18 12.35 15.08
N ASP A 251 -6.10 12.44 15.85
CA ASP A 251 -5.59 11.33 16.66
C ASP A 251 -6.63 10.81 17.66
N ALA A 252 -7.47 11.68 18.20
CA ALA A 252 -8.55 11.31 19.11
C ALA A 252 -9.71 10.55 18.44
N LEU A 253 -9.75 10.48 17.11
CA LEU A 253 -10.75 9.70 16.35
C LEU A 253 -10.47 8.19 16.35
N ASP A 254 -9.25 7.79 16.70
CA ASP A 254 -8.85 6.38 16.72
C ASP A 254 -9.69 5.60 17.74
N ARG A 255 -10.35 4.57 17.25
CA ARG A 255 -11.24 3.71 18.02
C ARG A 255 -11.09 2.24 17.60
N ASN A 256 -9.92 1.88 17.05
CA ASN A 256 -9.59 0.54 16.56
C ASN A 256 -10.60 -0.01 15.54
N GLU A 257 -11.19 0.85 14.72
CA GLU A 257 -12.19 0.44 13.74
C GLU A 257 -11.51 -0.18 12.51
N ARG A 258 -11.21 -1.47 12.57
CA ARG A 258 -10.59 -2.22 11.47
C ARG A 258 -11.63 -2.67 10.44
N ILE A 259 -11.38 -2.38 9.17
CA ILE A 259 -12.22 -2.75 8.03
C ILE A 259 -11.68 -4.00 7.33
N ALA A 260 -10.37 -4.11 7.16
CA ALA A 260 -9.73 -5.28 6.58
C ALA A 260 -9.41 -6.31 7.66
N ASN A 261 -10.42 -7.11 8.02
CA ASN A 261 -10.30 -8.17 9.02
C ASN A 261 -10.97 -9.48 8.54
N PRO A 262 -10.44 -10.14 7.49
CA PRO A 262 -10.95 -11.45 7.06
C PRO A 262 -10.73 -12.52 8.15
N ASP A 263 -11.46 -13.64 8.07
CA ASP A 263 -11.39 -14.72 9.07
C ASP A 263 -9.99 -15.35 9.22
N PHE A 264 -9.14 -15.21 8.21
CA PHE A 264 -7.75 -15.68 8.20
C PHE A 264 -6.73 -14.61 8.64
N ALA A 265 -7.18 -13.42 9.05
CA ALA A 265 -6.28 -12.36 9.52
C ALA A 265 -5.46 -12.83 10.74
N PRO A 266 -4.24 -12.29 10.94
CA PRO A 266 -3.48 -12.61 12.14
C PRO A 266 -4.17 -12.05 13.39
N ALA A 267 -3.76 -12.53 14.55
CA ALA A 267 -4.11 -11.90 15.82
C ALA A 267 -3.41 -10.52 15.91
N TRP A 268 -4.17 -9.45 15.67
CA TRP A 268 -3.65 -8.08 15.67
C TRP A 268 -3.12 -7.63 17.05
N ASP A 269 -2.15 -6.70 17.04
CA ASP A 269 -1.50 -6.12 18.23
C ASP A 269 -2.37 -5.19 19.09
#